data_AF-A0AAW0UM68-F1
#
_entry.id   AF-A0AAW0UM68-F1
#
_cell.length_a   1.000
_cell.length_b   1.000
_cell.length_c   1.000
_cell.angle_alpha   90.00
_cell.angle_beta   90.00
_cell.angle_gamma   90.00
#
_symmetry.space_group_name_H-M   'P 1'
#
loop_
_entity.id
_entity.type
_entity.pdbx_description
1 polymer ?
#
loop_
_entity_poly.entity_id
_entity_poly.type
_entity_poly.pdbx_seq_one_letter_code
_entity_poly.pdbx_strand_id
1 'polypeptide(L)'
;MGTALPRPPGQNWANENAPFFPLPLPAEPGKLVFILPRHCWVSFNLFFLFYPWIITYLRTMASTSGEGDVPGQSVTSRRVYNAVDRVNPTGTPRADRRGKHVPKHAMPLSRKNLVECHIKSFPTVSSHYTRAKSPLMRYLDTEMTMKKMYFLYKEWLFDNHEDEEPVTFSYYKKVVQGFRLGFKPPSTDTCSKCDRYEVSKKDANTEEEAQGIQAQWDEHLSFAKEGMKQELDNTEEDDSTEDEDEDHLEYDSDSEDIVDDPQPLQDEDNTGE
;
A
#
# COMPACT_ATOMS: atom_id res chain seq x y z
N MET A 1 54.02 23.71 -11.82
CA MET A 1 54.10 24.58 -10.62
C MET A 1 52.67 24.74 -10.12
N GLY A 2 52.24 23.81 -9.24
CA GLY A 2 50.87 23.77 -8.72
C GLY A 2 50.84 24.37 -7.33
N THR A 3 50.07 25.45 -7.16
CA THR A 3 49.88 26.14 -5.88
C THR A 3 48.73 25.48 -5.13
N ALA A 4 49.06 24.74 -4.09
CA ALA A 4 48.13 24.24 -3.07
C ALA A 4 47.73 25.39 -2.15
N LEU A 5 46.43 25.56 -1.91
CA LEU A 5 45.90 26.47 -0.89
C LEU A 5 45.85 25.78 0.48
N PRO A 6 46.09 26.52 1.58
CA PRO A 6 46.30 25.96 2.92
C PRO A 6 45.01 25.60 3.68
N ARG A 7 45.09 24.54 4.51
CA ARG A 7 44.09 24.21 5.55
C ARG A 7 44.15 25.19 6.72
N PRO A 8 43.02 25.52 7.37
CA PRO A 8 43.01 26.24 8.63
C PRO A 8 43.49 25.37 9.82
N PRO A 9 44.08 25.98 10.87
CA PRO A 9 44.70 25.28 11.99
C PRO A 9 43.75 25.06 13.18
N GLY A 10 43.99 23.94 13.88
CA GLY A 10 44.01 23.86 15.34
C GLY A 10 42.69 24.00 16.11
N GLN A 11 42.14 22.84 16.52
CA GLN A 11 41.70 22.68 17.90
C GLN A 11 41.82 21.20 18.28
N ASN A 12 42.91 20.92 18.97
CA ASN A 12 43.24 19.66 19.62
C ASN A 12 43.49 20.00 21.08
N TRP A 13 42.62 19.50 21.95
CA TRP A 13 42.91 19.31 23.36
C TRP A 13 42.61 17.84 23.69
N ALA A 14 43.61 17.24 24.33
CA ALA A 14 43.72 15.94 24.99
C ALA A 14 42.47 15.05 25.02
N ASN A 15 42.53 13.82 24.48
CA ASN A 15 43.13 12.64 25.12
C ASN A 15 42.64 12.45 26.56
N GLU A 16 41.82 11.43 26.80
CA GLU A 16 42.19 10.35 27.73
C GLU A 16 41.12 9.23 27.73
N ASN A 17 41.63 8.01 27.62
CA ASN A 17 40.91 6.76 27.81
C ASN A 17 40.05 6.79 29.08
N ALA A 18 38.74 6.63 28.92
CA ALA A 18 37.86 6.17 29.99
C ALA A 18 37.11 4.92 29.51
N PRO A 19 37.31 3.74 30.12
CA PRO A 19 36.51 2.57 29.81
C PRO A 19 35.06 2.84 30.23
N PHE A 20 34.15 2.80 29.27
CA PHE A 20 32.72 2.84 29.53
C PHE A 20 32.35 1.59 30.32
N PHE A 21 32.17 1.77 31.63
CA PHE A 21 31.63 0.76 32.53
C PHE A 21 30.23 0.34 32.06
N PRO A 22 29.92 -0.97 31.98
CA PRO A 22 28.57 -1.41 31.70
C PRO A 22 27.68 -1.09 32.91
N LEU A 23 26.65 -0.27 32.69
CA LEU A 23 25.56 -0.09 33.64
C LEU A 23 24.74 -1.38 33.79
N PRO A 24 24.22 -1.66 34.99
CA PRO A 24 23.68 -2.97 35.37
C PRO A 24 22.33 -3.26 34.70
N LEU A 25 22.19 -4.52 34.27
CA LEU A 25 20.94 -5.12 33.78
C LEU A 25 19.84 -5.06 34.85
N PRO A 26 18.57 -4.83 34.48
CA PRO A 26 17.44 -4.97 35.40
C PRO A 26 17.23 -6.44 35.78
N ALA A 27 17.02 -6.67 37.08
CA ALA A 27 16.83 -7.97 37.70
C ALA A 27 15.59 -8.73 37.20
N GLU A 28 15.77 -10.02 36.89
CA GLU A 28 14.67 -10.98 36.69
C GLU A 28 13.96 -11.29 38.02
N PRO A 29 12.61 -11.25 38.08
CA PRO A 29 11.89 -11.85 39.19
C PRO A 29 11.57 -13.33 38.93
N GLY A 30 12.15 -14.21 39.76
CA GLY A 30 11.43 -15.38 40.27
C GLY A 30 11.61 -16.73 39.57
N LYS A 31 12.83 -17.29 39.57
CA LYS A 31 13.02 -18.75 39.50
C LYS A 31 13.03 -19.32 40.91
N LEU A 32 11.90 -19.90 41.31
CA LEU A 32 11.75 -20.65 42.56
C LEU A 32 12.38 -22.03 42.36
N VAL A 33 13.68 -22.14 42.63
CA VAL A 33 14.41 -23.42 42.63
C VAL A 33 14.07 -24.14 43.92
N PHE A 34 13.12 -25.07 43.86
CA PHE A 34 12.90 -26.05 44.93
C PHE A 34 14.10 -27.02 44.95
N ILE A 35 14.99 -26.81 45.91
CA ILE A 35 15.95 -27.81 46.34
C ILE A 35 15.16 -28.85 47.14
N LEU A 36 14.90 -30.02 46.54
CA LEU A 36 14.44 -31.18 47.31
C LEU A 36 15.62 -32.10 47.62
N PRO A 37 15.81 -32.50 48.89
CA PRO A 37 16.89 -33.38 49.31
C PRO A 37 16.66 -34.82 48.82
N ARG A 38 17.78 -35.46 48.50
CA ARG A 38 17.87 -36.86 48.07
C ARG A 38 17.55 -37.79 49.25
N HIS A 39 16.84 -38.88 48.94
CA HIS A 39 16.65 -40.11 49.72
C HIS A 39 15.76 -40.03 50.97
N CYS A 40 14.53 -40.54 50.86
CA CYS A 40 14.09 -41.77 51.54
C CYS A 40 12.58 -41.97 51.32
N TRP A 41 12.19 -43.01 50.59
CA TRP A 41 11.19 -44.01 51.02
C TRP A 41 10.93 -44.98 49.86
N VAL A 42 11.65 -46.09 49.94
CA VAL A 42 11.21 -47.37 49.40
C VAL A 42 9.93 -47.76 50.14
N SER A 43 9.01 -48.38 49.41
CA SER A 43 7.75 -49.00 49.88
C SER A 43 6.54 -48.08 49.81
N PHE A 44 5.95 -47.94 48.62
CA PHE A 44 4.50 -48.03 48.52
C PHE A 44 4.09 -48.51 47.12
N ASN A 45 3.56 -49.73 47.10
CA ASN A 45 2.55 -50.21 46.16
C ASN A 45 2.94 -50.46 44.69
N LEU A 46 3.42 -51.69 44.49
CA LEU A 46 2.91 -52.75 43.60
C LEU A 46 1.51 -52.60 42.94
N PHE A 47 1.16 -51.42 42.39
CA PHE A 47 -0.15 -51.16 41.78
C PHE A 47 -0.07 -50.74 40.31
N PHE A 48 0.95 -51.21 39.59
CA PHE A 48 1.19 -50.86 38.17
C PHE A 48 1.21 -52.05 37.20
N LEU A 49 0.78 -53.23 37.62
CA LEU A 49 0.69 -54.41 36.73
C LEU A 49 -0.74 -54.89 36.44
N PHE A 50 -1.77 -54.16 36.90
CA PHE A 50 -3.18 -54.47 36.59
C PHE A 50 -3.96 -53.30 35.95
N TYR A 51 -3.27 -52.23 35.54
CA TYR A 51 -3.90 -51.05 34.93
C TYR A 51 -3.84 -50.90 33.39
N PRO A 52 -3.34 -51.83 32.55
CA PRO A 52 -3.52 -51.72 31.11
C PRO A 52 -4.89 -52.23 30.61
N TRP A 53 -5.62 -53.03 31.39
CA TRP A 53 -6.95 -53.53 31.01
C TRP A 53 -8.10 -52.58 31.37
N ILE A 54 -7.95 -51.75 32.42
CA ILE A 54 -8.97 -50.78 32.82
C ILE A 54 -8.97 -49.56 31.87
N ILE A 55 -7.80 -49.10 31.40
CA ILE A 55 -7.72 -47.98 30.47
C ILE A 55 -8.24 -48.37 29.07
N THR A 56 -7.99 -49.62 28.62
CA THR A 56 -8.65 -50.12 27.40
C THR A 56 -10.14 -50.32 27.61
N TYR A 57 -10.58 -50.88 28.74
CA TYR A 57 -12.01 -51.08 29.04
C TYR A 57 -12.79 -49.77 29.14
N LEU A 58 -12.24 -48.72 29.76
CA LEU A 58 -12.87 -47.39 29.79
C LEU A 58 -12.84 -46.68 28.43
N ARG A 59 -11.84 -46.94 27.58
CA ARG A 59 -11.82 -46.45 26.19
C ARG A 59 -12.80 -47.21 25.29
N THR A 60 -13.06 -48.48 25.58
CA THR A 60 -14.07 -49.31 24.89
C THR A 60 -15.49 -48.97 25.35
N MET A 61 -15.71 -48.67 26.64
CA MET A 61 -17.02 -48.21 27.14
C MET A 61 -17.41 -46.81 26.64
N ALA A 62 -16.42 -45.93 26.39
CA ALA A 62 -16.70 -44.60 25.81
C ALA A 62 -17.06 -44.65 24.31
N SER A 63 -16.87 -45.80 23.63
CA SER A 63 -17.26 -46.02 22.23
C SER A 63 -18.63 -46.69 22.05
N THR A 64 -19.34 -47.02 23.14
CA THR A 64 -20.69 -47.59 23.09
C THR A 64 -21.72 -46.65 23.72
N SER A 65 -21.68 -45.37 23.35
CA SER A 65 -22.91 -44.55 23.35
C SER A 65 -23.40 -44.55 21.91
N GLY A 66 -24.42 -45.38 21.70
CA GLY A 66 -24.92 -45.75 20.39
C GLY A 66 -25.22 -44.54 19.51
N GLU A 67 -24.85 -44.71 18.25
CA GLU A 67 -25.45 -44.09 17.09
C GLU A 67 -26.98 -44.23 17.20
N GLY A 68 -27.63 -43.20 17.72
CA GLY A 68 -28.99 -42.90 17.35
C GLY A 68 -28.95 -42.30 15.94
N ASP A 69 -28.86 -43.16 14.92
CA ASP A 69 -29.25 -42.75 13.57
C ASP A 69 -30.73 -42.39 13.64
N VAL A 70 -31.03 -41.09 13.62
CA VAL A 70 -32.40 -40.60 13.48
C VAL A 70 -32.86 -40.96 12.08
N PRO A 71 -33.81 -41.89 11.90
CA PRO A 71 -34.24 -42.31 10.58
C PRO A 71 -34.96 -41.14 9.90
N GLY A 72 -34.37 -40.61 8.82
CA GLY A 72 -35.01 -39.61 7.96
C GLY A 72 -34.18 -38.38 7.59
N GLN A 73 -32.96 -38.19 8.13
CA GLN A 73 -32.08 -37.12 7.68
C GLN A 73 -30.94 -37.63 6.80
N SER A 74 -30.78 -37.03 5.61
CA SER A 74 -29.65 -37.26 4.69
C SER A 74 -28.32 -36.66 5.18
N VAL A 75 -28.29 -36.19 6.42
CA VAL A 75 -27.16 -35.48 7.04
C VAL A 75 -26.62 -36.34 8.17
N THR A 76 -25.32 -36.58 8.16
CA THR A 76 -24.68 -37.37 9.21
C THR A 76 -24.74 -36.65 10.57
N SER A 77 -24.91 -37.39 11.65
CA SER A 77 -24.99 -36.84 13.03
C SER A 77 -23.79 -35.95 13.35
N ARG A 78 -22.58 -36.30 12.88
CA ARG A 78 -21.38 -35.48 13.03
C ARG A 78 -21.49 -34.10 12.38
N ARG A 79 -22.18 -33.95 11.26
CA ARG A 79 -22.40 -32.64 10.62
C ARG A 79 -23.36 -31.78 11.46
N VAL A 80 -24.40 -32.39 12.03
CA VAL A 80 -25.34 -31.72 12.94
C VAL A 80 -24.61 -31.22 14.19
N TYR A 81 -23.84 -32.08 14.86
CA TYR A 81 -23.04 -31.67 16.03
C TYR A 81 -22.06 -30.53 15.71
N ASN A 82 -21.31 -30.63 14.62
CA ASN A 82 -20.40 -29.56 14.20
C ASN A 82 -21.10 -28.25 13.83
N ALA A 83 -22.34 -28.31 13.33
CA ALA A 83 -23.12 -27.12 13.03
C ALA A 83 -23.55 -26.41 14.33
N VAL A 84 -24.04 -27.18 15.31
CA VAL A 84 -24.43 -26.67 16.64
C VAL A 84 -23.22 -26.10 17.39
N ASP A 85 -22.08 -26.79 17.39
CA ASP A 85 -20.83 -26.34 18.02
C ASP A 85 -20.25 -25.05 17.41
N ARG A 86 -20.65 -24.70 16.18
CA ARG A 86 -20.17 -23.52 15.46
C ARG A 86 -21.19 -22.38 15.47
N VAL A 87 -22.17 -22.40 16.36
CA VAL A 87 -23.08 -21.28 16.60
C VAL A 87 -22.47 -20.33 17.64
N ASN A 88 -22.51 -19.02 17.39
CA ASN A 88 -22.09 -18.02 18.35
C ASN A 88 -23.10 -17.95 19.52
N PRO A 89 -22.75 -17.38 20.69
CA PRO A 89 -23.68 -17.20 21.81
C PRO A 89 -24.96 -16.44 21.45
N THR A 90 -24.92 -15.62 20.39
CA THR A 90 -26.04 -14.85 19.83
C THR A 90 -26.98 -15.68 18.93
N GLY A 91 -26.75 -17.00 18.80
CA GLY A 91 -27.59 -17.89 17.99
C GLY A 91 -27.29 -17.84 16.48
N THR A 92 -26.31 -17.06 16.04
CA THR A 92 -25.92 -16.97 14.62
C THR A 92 -24.79 -17.95 14.28
N PRO A 93 -24.80 -18.59 13.09
CA PRO A 93 -23.67 -19.41 12.65
C PRO A 93 -22.38 -18.59 12.61
N ARG A 94 -21.28 -19.16 13.10
CA ARG A 94 -19.95 -18.55 12.99
C ARG A 94 -19.60 -18.36 11.51
N ALA A 95 -19.05 -17.19 11.18
CA ALA A 95 -18.62 -16.90 9.81
C ALA A 95 -17.65 -17.96 9.29
N ASP A 96 -17.83 -18.38 8.03
CA ASP A 96 -16.93 -19.35 7.39
C ASP A 96 -15.50 -18.76 7.34
N ARG A 97 -14.53 -19.55 7.80
CA ARG A 97 -13.10 -19.21 7.84
C ARG A 97 -12.26 -20.04 6.87
N ARG A 98 -12.88 -20.87 6.02
CA ARG A 98 -12.16 -21.56 4.94
C ARG A 98 -11.43 -20.55 4.05
N GLY A 99 -10.21 -20.90 3.65
CA GLY A 99 -9.37 -20.05 2.81
C GLY A 99 -8.81 -18.78 3.46
N LYS A 100 -9.16 -18.47 4.72
CA LYS A 100 -8.72 -17.24 5.43
C LYS A 100 -7.45 -17.41 6.26
N HIS A 101 -6.69 -18.50 6.05
CA HIS A 101 -5.39 -18.68 6.71
C HIS A 101 -4.32 -17.83 6.01
N VAL A 102 -3.51 -17.12 6.79
CA VAL A 102 -2.34 -16.42 6.28
C VAL A 102 -1.30 -17.47 5.84
N PRO A 103 -0.84 -17.44 4.58
CA PRO A 103 0.18 -18.37 4.10
C PRO A 103 1.42 -18.38 5.00
N LYS A 104 1.97 -19.56 5.28
CA LYS A 104 3.18 -19.71 6.10
C LYS A 104 4.39 -18.91 5.58
N HIS A 105 4.47 -18.71 4.26
CA HIS A 105 5.54 -17.95 3.60
C HIS A 105 5.06 -16.58 3.10
N ALA A 106 4.01 -16.03 3.71
CA ALA A 106 3.59 -14.67 3.44
C ALA A 106 4.70 -13.70 3.87
N MET A 107 4.98 -12.72 3.02
CA MET A 107 5.91 -11.65 3.38
C MET A 107 5.35 -10.84 4.56
N PRO A 108 6.18 -10.50 5.57
CA PRO A 108 5.74 -9.72 6.70
C PRO A 108 5.29 -8.32 6.26
N LEU A 109 4.30 -7.78 6.96
CA LEU A 109 3.69 -6.51 6.59
C LEU A 109 4.69 -5.34 6.69
N SER A 110 5.62 -5.39 7.65
CA SER A 110 6.70 -4.40 7.81
C SER A 110 7.51 -4.24 6.53
N ARG A 111 8.02 -5.35 5.97
CA ARG A 111 8.83 -5.34 4.74
C ARG A 111 8.02 -4.89 3.53
N LYS A 112 6.73 -5.24 3.46
CA LYS A 112 5.84 -4.74 2.41
C LYS A 112 5.73 -3.21 2.49
N ASN A 113 5.52 -2.67 3.69
CA ASN A 113 5.41 -1.23 3.90
C ASN A 113 6.68 -0.48 3.52
N LEU A 114 7.87 -1.02 3.82
CA LEU A 114 9.15 -0.42 3.40
C LEU A 114 9.24 -0.28 1.88
N VAL A 115 8.86 -1.32 1.15
CA VAL A 115 8.81 -1.28 -0.32
C VAL A 115 7.79 -0.24 -0.80
N GLU A 116 6.61 -0.15 -0.17
CA GLU A 116 5.61 0.84 -0.53
C GLU A 116 6.06 2.28 -0.22
N CYS A 117 6.76 2.51 0.88
CA CYS A 117 7.36 3.81 1.23
C CYS A 117 8.39 4.24 0.18
N HIS A 118 9.28 3.34 -0.23
CA HIS A 118 10.24 3.59 -1.30
C HIS A 118 9.58 3.87 -2.65
N ILE A 119 8.48 3.18 -2.99
CA ILE A 119 7.77 3.44 -4.25
C ILE A 119 7.12 4.84 -4.24
N LYS A 120 6.63 5.29 -3.08
CA LYS A 120 5.99 6.61 -2.92
C LYS A 120 6.98 7.78 -2.87
N SER A 121 8.27 7.52 -2.62
CA SER A 121 9.29 8.58 -2.60
C SER A 121 9.69 9.07 -3.99
N PHE A 122 9.37 8.32 -5.05
CA PHE A 122 9.70 8.73 -6.42
C PHE A 122 8.83 9.92 -6.87
N PRO A 123 9.44 10.93 -7.54
CA PRO A 123 8.67 11.98 -8.19
C PRO A 123 7.83 11.38 -9.32
N THR A 124 6.55 11.77 -9.38
CA THR A 124 5.61 11.24 -10.37
C THR A 124 4.80 12.37 -10.99
N VAL A 125 4.62 12.29 -12.31
CA VAL A 125 3.90 13.26 -13.11
C VAL A 125 2.54 12.68 -13.50
N SER A 126 1.47 13.46 -13.37
CA SER A 126 0.18 13.11 -13.99
C SER A 126 0.17 13.62 -15.43
N SER A 127 -0.14 12.76 -16.41
CA SER A 127 -0.32 13.25 -17.77
C SER A 127 -1.65 14.02 -17.86
N HIS A 128 -1.56 15.29 -18.26
CA HIS A 128 -2.69 16.21 -18.42
C HIS A 128 -3.82 15.59 -19.26
N TYR A 129 -3.46 14.98 -20.39
CA TYR A 129 -4.39 14.31 -21.30
C TYR A 129 -5.04 13.06 -20.69
N THR A 130 -4.34 12.33 -19.83
CA THR A 130 -4.88 11.14 -19.19
C THR A 130 -5.70 11.44 -17.95
N ARG A 131 -5.66 12.66 -17.41
CA ARG A 131 -6.39 12.99 -16.17
C ARG A 131 -7.90 12.76 -16.32
N ALA A 132 -8.45 13.03 -17.50
CA ALA A 132 -9.86 12.79 -17.81
C ALA A 132 -10.18 11.29 -17.99
N LYS A 133 -9.28 10.50 -18.58
CA LYS A 133 -9.51 9.07 -18.89
C LYS A 133 -9.11 8.11 -17.75
N SER A 134 -8.09 8.49 -16.98
CA SER A 134 -7.50 7.70 -15.89
C SER A 134 -6.92 8.63 -14.83
N PRO A 135 -7.77 9.23 -13.97
CA PRO A 135 -7.37 10.28 -13.03
C PRO A 135 -6.36 9.81 -11.97
N LEU A 136 -6.30 8.50 -11.70
CA LEU A 136 -5.41 7.90 -10.71
C LEU A 136 -4.07 7.42 -11.29
N MET A 137 -3.88 7.52 -12.60
CA MET A 137 -2.65 7.06 -13.25
C MET A 137 -1.55 8.11 -13.12
N ARG A 138 -0.41 7.69 -12.59
CA ARG A 138 0.78 8.53 -12.48
C ARG A 138 1.91 7.92 -13.29
N TYR A 139 2.81 8.75 -13.78
CA TYR A 139 3.93 8.35 -14.62
C TYR A 139 5.25 8.71 -13.97
N LEU A 140 6.19 7.78 -14.05
CA LEU A 140 7.59 8.02 -13.71
C LEU A 140 8.31 8.62 -14.91
N ASP A 141 9.52 9.12 -14.67
CA ASP A 141 10.41 9.56 -15.74
C ASP A 141 10.69 8.42 -16.75
N THR A 142 10.81 8.79 -18.03
CA THR A 142 11.00 7.90 -19.16
C THR A 142 12.29 7.07 -19.08
N GLU A 143 13.32 7.60 -18.42
CA GLU A 143 14.57 6.88 -18.19
C GLU A 143 14.49 5.91 -17.00
N MET A 144 13.46 6.04 -16.16
CA MET A 144 13.27 5.19 -15.00
C MET A 144 12.82 3.80 -15.46
N THR A 145 13.52 2.78 -14.98
CA THR A 145 13.18 1.40 -15.28
C THR A 145 12.98 0.63 -13.97
N MET A 146 12.19 -0.45 -14.03
CA MET A 146 12.00 -1.33 -12.87
C MET A 146 13.31 -1.80 -12.23
N LYS A 147 14.34 -2.04 -13.05
CA LYS A 147 15.68 -2.43 -12.57
C LYS A 147 16.38 -1.29 -11.83
N LYS A 148 16.33 -0.07 -12.38
CA LYS A 148 16.88 1.14 -11.72
C LYS A 148 16.17 1.41 -10.40
N MET A 149 14.83 1.34 -10.36
CA MET A 149 14.07 1.51 -9.12
C MET A 149 14.46 0.52 -8.03
N TYR A 150 14.69 -0.75 -8.41
CA TYR A 150 15.14 -1.78 -7.48
C TYR A 150 16.59 -1.57 -7.03
N PHE A 151 17.45 -1.05 -7.90
CA PHE A 151 18.81 -0.68 -7.51
C PHE A 151 18.79 0.41 -6.44
N LEU A 152 18.04 1.50 -6.70
CA LEU A 152 17.83 2.60 -5.76
C LEU A 152 17.17 2.14 -4.46
N TYR A 153 16.28 1.14 -4.52
CA TYR A 153 15.67 0.55 -3.33
C TYR A 153 16.71 -0.08 -2.40
N LYS A 154 17.69 -0.80 -2.96
CA LYS A 154 18.74 -1.43 -2.15
C LYS A 154 19.63 -0.39 -1.49
N GLU A 155 19.96 0.67 -2.21
CA GLU A 155 20.75 1.79 -1.67
C GLU A 155 19.96 2.51 -0.57
N TRP A 156 18.72 2.88 -0.84
CA TRP A 156 17.84 3.52 0.14
C TRP A 156 17.64 2.66 1.41
N LEU A 157 17.51 1.34 1.25
CA LEU A 157 17.38 0.42 2.38
C LEU A 157 18.68 0.33 3.19
N PHE A 158 19.83 0.26 2.52
CA PHE A 158 21.14 0.24 3.18
C PHE A 158 21.38 1.52 4.00
N ASP A 159 20.99 2.67 3.48
CA ASP A 159 21.23 3.97 4.14
C ASP A 159 20.24 4.25 5.29
N ASN A 160 19.00 3.79 5.21
CA ASN A 160 17.94 4.13 6.17
C ASN A 160 17.58 2.97 7.14
N HIS A 161 17.91 1.74 6.77
CA HIS A 161 17.47 0.52 7.44
C HIS A 161 18.54 -0.58 7.39
N GLU A 162 19.70 -0.34 8.02
CA GLU A 162 20.86 -1.26 8.02
C GLU A 162 20.53 -2.69 8.48
N ASP A 163 19.54 -2.85 9.38
CA ASP A 163 19.13 -4.14 9.94
C ASP A 163 18.19 -4.97 9.02
N GLU A 164 17.66 -4.39 7.94
CA GLU A 164 16.68 -5.05 7.06
C GLU A 164 17.29 -5.54 5.75
N GLU A 165 17.05 -6.80 5.41
CA GLU A 165 17.50 -7.34 4.14
C GLU A 165 16.58 -6.91 2.97
N PRO A 166 17.14 -6.64 1.78
CA PRO A 166 16.34 -6.29 0.61
C PRO A 166 15.44 -7.45 0.17
N VAL A 167 14.21 -7.12 -0.22
CA VAL A 167 13.31 -8.11 -0.83
C VAL A 167 13.82 -8.56 -2.19
N THR A 168 13.38 -9.74 -2.66
CA THR A 168 13.74 -10.19 -4.02
C THR A 168 13.16 -9.26 -5.09
N PHE A 169 13.87 -9.11 -6.21
CA PHE A 169 13.41 -8.32 -7.36
C PHE A 169 12.01 -8.74 -7.85
N SER A 170 11.73 -10.04 -7.88
CA SER A 170 10.43 -10.58 -8.29
C SER A 170 9.30 -10.13 -7.37
N TYR A 171 9.55 -10.03 -6.07
CA TYR A 171 8.58 -9.52 -5.10
C TYR A 171 8.41 -8.00 -5.27
N TYR A 172 9.51 -7.26 -5.33
CA TYR A 172 9.51 -5.82 -5.57
C TYR A 172 8.69 -5.46 -6.82
N LYS A 173 8.95 -6.13 -7.94
CA LYS A 173 8.22 -5.96 -9.21
C LYS A 173 6.72 -6.18 -9.04
N LYS A 174 6.30 -7.23 -8.33
CA LYS A 174 4.88 -7.51 -8.07
C LYS A 174 4.23 -6.39 -7.25
N VAL A 175 4.94 -5.86 -6.26
CA VAL A 175 4.45 -4.75 -5.45
C VAL A 175 4.28 -3.50 -6.31
N VAL A 176 5.30 -3.11 -7.08
CA VAL A 176 5.24 -1.95 -8.01
C VAL A 176 4.11 -2.08 -9.03
N GLN A 177 3.89 -3.28 -9.59
CA GLN A 177 2.79 -3.54 -10.52
C GLN A 177 1.40 -3.37 -9.90
N GLY A 178 1.28 -3.47 -8.58
CA GLY A 178 0.04 -3.17 -7.86
C GLY A 178 -0.25 -1.67 -7.74
N PHE A 179 0.75 -0.82 -7.98
CA PHE A 179 0.56 0.62 -8.04
C PHE A 179 0.08 1.06 -9.41
N ARG A 180 -0.70 2.13 -9.42
CA ARG A 180 -1.11 2.84 -10.63
C ARG A 180 0.06 3.71 -11.14
N LEU A 181 1.15 3.07 -11.55
CA LEU A 181 2.36 3.72 -12.06
C LEU A 181 2.72 3.24 -13.48
N GLY A 182 2.90 4.19 -14.40
CA GLY A 182 3.42 3.94 -15.75
C GLY A 182 4.87 4.41 -15.90
N PHE A 183 5.66 3.71 -16.72
CA PHE A 183 7.06 4.10 -17.04
C PHE A 183 7.17 4.99 -18.27
N LYS A 184 6.12 5.04 -19.09
CA LYS A 184 6.04 5.88 -20.27
C LYS A 184 4.70 6.57 -20.24
N PRO A 185 4.64 7.91 -20.29
CA PRO A 185 3.38 8.57 -20.57
C PRO A 185 2.86 8.06 -21.94
N PRO A 186 1.55 8.08 -22.18
CA PRO A 186 1.07 7.88 -23.54
C PRO A 186 1.75 8.92 -24.41
N SER A 187 2.15 8.52 -25.62
CA SER A 187 2.55 9.48 -26.63
C SER A 187 1.39 10.45 -26.78
N THR A 188 1.56 11.66 -26.28
CA THR A 188 0.68 12.76 -26.63
C THR A 188 0.75 12.88 -28.14
N ASP A 189 -0.40 13.00 -28.79
CA ASP A 189 -0.50 13.14 -30.24
C ASP A 189 0.56 14.16 -30.68
N THR A 190 1.50 13.68 -31.48
CA THR A 190 2.51 14.54 -32.06
C THR A 190 1.79 15.61 -32.87
N CYS A 191 2.30 16.83 -32.79
CA CYS A 191 1.82 17.92 -33.64
C CYS A 191 1.85 17.45 -35.10
N SER A 192 0.80 17.73 -35.87
CA SER A 192 0.73 17.35 -37.28
C SER A 192 1.88 17.89 -38.13
N LYS A 193 2.55 18.97 -37.70
CA LYS A 193 3.79 19.46 -38.32
C LYS A 193 4.98 18.56 -38.00
N CYS A 194 5.12 18.09 -36.75
CA CYS A 194 6.16 17.14 -36.37
C CYS A 194 6.05 15.84 -37.17
N ASP A 195 4.83 15.32 -37.35
CA ASP A 195 4.61 14.11 -38.16
C ASP A 195 5.03 14.33 -39.62
N ARG A 196 4.70 15.51 -40.19
CA ARG A 196 5.14 15.88 -41.55
C ARG A 196 6.65 15.97 -41.66
N TYR A 197 7.33 16.61 -40.71
CA TYR A 197 8.80 16.69 -40.72
C TYR A 197 9.45 15.32 -40.58
N GLU A 198 8.90 14.43 -39.75
CA GLU A 198 9.41 13.06 -39.60
C GLU A 198 9.30 12.26 -40.91
N VAL A 199 8.15 12.36 -41.60
CA VAL A 199 7.94 11.72 -42.90
C VAL A 199 8.85 12.35 -43.96
N SER A 200 8.86 13.68 -44.09
CA SER A 200 9.69 14.37 -45.08
C SER A 200 11.18 14.14 -44.89
N LYS A 201 11.67 14.00 -43.65
CA LYS A 201 13.07 13.65 -43.38
C LYS A 201 13.42 12.22 -43.81
N LYS A 202 12.48 11.28 -43.65
CA LYS A 202 12.66 9.87 -44.11
C LYS A 202 12.63 9.77 -45.63
N ASP A 203 11.85 10.62 -46.28
CA ASP A 203 11.70 10.66 -47.75
C ASP A 203 12.76 11.53 -48.45
N ALA A 204 13.63 12.22 -47.70
CA ALA A 204 14.69 13.06 -48.26
C ALA A 204 15.72 12.21 -49.01
N ASN A 205 16.02 12.59 -50.25
CA ASN A 205 16.97 11.84 -51.10
C ASN A 205 18.40 12.34 -50.92
N THR A 206 18.57 13.56 -50.41
CA THR A 206 19.86 14.22 -50.25
C THR A 206 20.08 14.62 -48.79
N GLU A 207 21.31 14.49 -48.32
CA GLU A 207 21.71 14.87 -46.96
C GLU A 207 21.43 16.37 -46.67
N GLU A 208 21.60 17.24 -47.66
CA GLU A 208 21.31 18.68 -47.53
C GLU A 208 19.82 18.96 -47.30
N GLU A 209 18.92 18.22 -47.96
CA GLU A 209 17.47 18.32 -47.75
C GLU A 209 17.08 17.83 -46.36
N ALA A 210 17.67 16.71 -45.92
CA ALA A 210 17.45 16.17 -44.58
C ALA A 210 17.89 17.15 -43.49
N GLN A 211 19.02 17.85 -43.69
CA GLN A 211 19.52 18.88 -42.79
C GLN A 211 18.63 20.14 -42.78
N GLY A 212 18.13 20.57 -43.94
CA GLY A 212 17.19 21.69 -44.02
C GLY A 212 15.87 21.41 -43.31
N ILE A 213 15.34 20.19 -43.45
CA ILE A 213 14.14 19.73 -42.75
C ILE A 213 14.41 19.62 -41.24
N GLN A 214 15.59 19.12 -40.85
CA GLN A 214 15.98 19.06 -39.45
C GLN A 214 16.06 20.45 -38.82
N ALA A 215 16.63 21.44 -39.51
CA ALA A 215 16.71 22.82 -39.02
C ALA A 215 15.32 23.45 -38.81
N GLN A 216 14.40 23.25 -39.76
CA GLN A 216 13.01 23.71 -39.61
C GLN A 216 12.29 22.99 -38.46
N TRP A 217 12.58 21.70 -38.27
CA TRP A 217 12.02 20.94 -37.17
C TRP A 217 12.55 21.44 -35.81
N ASP A 218 13.85 21.69 -35.71
CA ASP A 218 14.48 22.21 -34.49
C ASP A 218 13.96 23.61 -34.14
N GLU A 219 13.72 24.48 -35.13
CA GLU A 219 13.07 25.78 -34.95
C GLU A 219 11.62 25.64 -34.45
N HIS A 220 10.85 24.72 -35.02
CA HIS A 220 9.50 24.44 -34.55
C HIS A 220 9.49 23.99 -33.07
N LEU A 221 10.44 23.13 -32.70
CA LEU A 221 10.58 22.62 -31.33
C LEU A 221 11.06 23.71 -30.36
N SER A 222 11.96 24.60 -30.77
CA SER A 222 12.42 25.69 -29.91
C SER A 222 11.29 26.69 -29.62
N PHE A 223 10.49 27.05 -30.64
CA PHE A 223 9.32 27.91 -30.48
C PHE A 223 8.29 27.30 -29.51
N ALA A 224 8.01 26.00 -29.64
CA ALA A 224 7.07 25.32 -28.75
C ALA A 224 7.57 25.26 -27.29
N LYS A 225 8.87 25.05 -27.08
CA LYS A 225 9.49 25.07 -25.73
C LYS A 225 9.42 26.44 -25.09
N GLU A 226 9.67 27.50 -25.85
CA GLU A 226 9.60 28.88 -25.36
C GLU A 226 8.17 29.24 -24.93
N GLY A 227 7.16 28.87 -25.73
CA GLY A 227 5.75 29.08 -25.36
C GLY A 227 5.37 28.36 -24.06
N MET A 228 5.77 27.10 -23.88
CA MET A 228 5.52 26.36 -22.63
C MET A 228 6.23 26.99 -21.42
N LYS A 229 7.44 27.52 -21.62
CA LYS A 229 8.19 28.18 -20.55
C LYS A 229 7.47 29.46 -20.10
N GLN A 230 6.98 30.27 -21.05
CA GLN A 230 6.23 31.49 -20.74
C GLN A 230 4.92 31.19 -20.01
N GLU A 231 4.21 30.10 -20.36
CA GLU A 231 3.04 29.67 -19.60
C GLU A 231 3.37 29.29 -18.16
N LEU A 232 4.47 28.57 -17.92
CA LEU A 232 4.92 28.21 -16.57
C LEU A 232 5.29 29.45 -15.75
N ASP A 233 6.07 30.37 -16.31
CA ASP A 233 6.46 31.62 -15.63
C ASP A 233 5.21 32.44 -15.23
N ASN A 234 4.18 32.50 -16.09
CA ASN A 234 2.92 33.18 -15.77
C ASN A 234 2.12 32.48 -14.65
N THR A 235 2.26 31.15 -14.50
CA THR A 235 1.52 30.40 -13.48
C THR A 235 2.15 30.55 -12.09
N GLU A 236 3.47 30.75 -12.03
CA GLU A 236 4.20 30.99 -10.78
C GLU A 236 3.94 32.41 -10.21
N GLU A 237 3.56 33.38 -11.04
CA GLU A 237 3.21 34.72 -10.58
C GLU A 237 1.82 34.78 -9.91
N ASP A 238 0.85 33.97 -10.36
CA ASP A 238 -0.54 33.95 -9.84
C ASP A 238 -0.66 33.30 -8.44
N ASP A 239 0.18 32.30 -8.15
CA ASP A 239 0.24 31.58 -6.84
C ASP A 239 0.84 32.45 -5.71
N SER A 240 1.37 33.63 -6.03
CA SER A 240 1.97 34.55 -5.05
C SER A 240 1.03 35.66 -4.55
N THR A 241 -0.23 35.67 -4.99
CA THR A 241 -1.20 36.74 -4.66
C THR A 241 -2.45 36.30 -3.90
N GLU A 242 -2.53 35.06 -3.41
CA GLU A 242 -3.63 34.59 -2.55
C GLU A 242 -3.25 34.63 -1.05
N ASP A 243 -2.90 35.79 -0.53
CA ASP A 243 -2.96 36.05 0.91
C ASP A 243 -3.52 37.47 1.10
N GLU A 244 -4.62 37.58 1.84
CA GLU A 244 -5.45 38.78 2.11
C GLU A 244 -6.64 38.96 1.15
N ASP A 245 -7.79 38.33 1.48
CA ASP A 245 -9.09 39.01 1.51
C ASP A 245 -10.09 38.14 2.32
N GLU A 246 -10.18 38.45 3.61
CA GLU A 246 -11.17 37.98 4.56
C GLU A 246 -12.49 38.74 4.31
N ASP A 247 -13.26 38.35 3.29
CA ASP A 247 -14.56 38.98 3.02
C ASP A 247 -15.70 38.32 3.82
N HIS A 248 -16.09 39.09 4.83
CA HIS A 248 -17.24 38.98 5.70
C HIS A 248 -18.54 38.81 4.89
N LEU A 249 -19.15 37.62 4.91
CA LEU A 249 -20.49 37.42 4.33
C LEU A 249 -21.54 38.11 5.21
N GLU A 250 -21.97 39.29 4.77
CA GLU A 250 -23.19 39.96 5.24
C GLU A 250 -24.40 39.19 4.69
N TYR A 251 -25.22 38.64 5.59
CA TYR A 251 -26.38 37.83 5.25
C TYR A 251 -27.58 38.78 5.08
N ASP A 252 -27.81 39.23 3.85
CA ASP A 252 -29.01 39.97 3.49
C ASP A 252 -30.23 39.04 3.58
N SER A 253 -30.91 39.08 4.74
CA SER A 253 -32.33 38.72 4.83
C SER A 253 -33.15 39.93 4.41
N ASP A 254 -33.84 39.85 3.27
CA ASP A 254 -35.20 40.39 3.14
C ASP A 254 -35.86 39.98 1.81
N SER A 255 -37.10 39.47 1.93
CA SER A 255 -38.22 39.58 0.97
C SER A 255 -38.17 38.67 -0.29
N GLU A 256 -39.22 38.00 -0.78
CA GLU A 256 -40.67 38.20 -0.68
C GLU A 256 -41.46 36.89 -0.75
N ASP A 257 -42.68 36.98 -0.20
CA ASP A 257 -43.75 36.01 -0.09
C ASP A 257 -44.28 35.44 -1.43
N ILE A 258 -44.49 34.12 -1.47
CA ILE A 258 -45.44 33.48 -2.39
C ILE A 258 -46.52 32.82 -1.52
N VAL A 259 -47.72 33.40 -1.60
CA VAL A 259 -48.94 32.89 -0.97
C VAL A 259 -49.60 31.92 -1.95
N ASP A 260 -49.60 30.63 -1.61
CA ASP A 260 -50.41 29.62 -2.32
C ASP A 260 -51.87 29.69 -1.84
N ASP A 261 -52.78 30.06 -2.73
CA ASP A 261 -54.24 30.05 -2.52
C ASP A 261 -54.84 28.76 -3.13
N PRO A 262 -55.53 27.90 -2.36
CA PRO A 262 -56.10 26.65 -2.86
C PRO A 262 -57.49 26.84 -3.49
N GLN A 263 -57.62 26.50 -4.78
CA GLN A 263 -58.90 26.43 -5.48
C GLN A 263 -59.70 25.14 -5.11
N PRO A 264 -61.00 25.23 -4.79
CA PRO A 264 -61.81 24.08 -4.40
C PRO A 264 -62.51 23.38 -5.58
N LEU A 265 -62.64 22.06 -5.44
CA LEU A 265 -63.41 21.11 -6.25
C LEU A 265 -64.90 21.49 -6.35
N GLN A 266 -65.46 21.45 -7.56
CA GLN A 266 -66.88 21.23 -7.80
C GLN A 266 -67.06 20.38 -9.07
N ASP A 267 -67.36 19.09 -8.86
CA ASP A 267 -67.98 18.21 -9.85
C ASP A 267 -69.50 18.27 -9.58
N GLU A 268 -70.31 18.76 -10.53
CA GLU A 268 -71.72 18.34 -10.64
C GLU A 268 -72.16 18.31 -12.11
N ASP A 269 -72.46 17.07 -12.54
CA ASP A 269 -73.62 16.63 -13.30
C ASP A 269 -74.22 17.56 -14.37
N ASN A 270 -74.13 17.13 -15.65
CA ASN A 270 -75.15 17.48 -16.63
C ASN A 270 -75.71 16.23 -17.30
N THR A 271 -77.00 16.04 -17.07
CA THR A 271 -77.89 15.04 -17.66
C THR A 271 -78.33 15.52 -19.05
N GLY A 272 -78.81 14.59 -19.88
CA GLY A 272 -79.00 14.77 -21.33
C GLY A 272 -79.99 15.84 -21.78
N GLU A 273 -79.83 16.30 -23.02
CA GLU A 273 -80.53 15.81 -24.22
C GLU A 273 -79.72 16.18 -25.48
#